data_AF-A0A7C4Y2S1-F1
#
_entry.id   AF-A0A7C4Y2S1-F1
#
_cell.length_a   1.000
_cell.length_b   1.000
_cell.length_c   1.000
_cell.angle_alpha   90.00
_cell.angle_beta   90.00
_cell.angle_gamma   90.00
#
_symmetry.space_group_name_H-M   'P 1'
#
loop_
_entity.id
_entity.type
_entity.pdbx_description
1 polymer ?
#
loop_
_entity_poly.entity_id
_entity_poly.type
_entity_poly.pdbx_seq_one_letter_code
_entity_poly.pdbx_strand_id
1 'polypeptide(L)'
;MRFHSCPFACSKNNKLYALHRDNYIRNGIFDSFKVKNKNFQKIAVSTIYGVKFKRVDKEIKQIKEKIQRIIDNKRLSHTLSVEKTAVELAKLYGADEKKVRIAALLHDCAKNLPQKELLKIARKEKIKIDKYFENNAHLLHGPIGALIAKRNFKIKDKEILEAIKNHTTGRPNMSLIEEIIYLADHIEPNRNYKHVKAIRSTAKKNIHKTIALVSTKMLEYLLRKKREIYPSSIETRNYYLRKSGLMEAKKDKH
;
A
#
# COMPACT_ATOMS: atom_id res chain seq x y z
N MET A 1 -8.97 39.39 -33.23
CA MET A 1 -9.78 38.27 -33.74
C MET A 1 -10.49 37.59 -32.57
N ARG A 2 -11.74 37.18 -32.81
CA ARG A 2 -12.80 36.91 -31.83
C ARG A 2 -12.53 35.74 -30.88
N PHE A 3 -12.98 35.96 -29.64
CA PHE A 3 -13.49 35.03 -28.63
C PHE A 3 -13.80 33.61 -29.11
N HIS A 4 -13.40 32.60 -28.33
CA HIS A 4 -14.28 31.50 -27.93
C HIS A 4 -14.12 31.26 -26.42
N SER A 5 -15.28 31.10 -25.80
CA SER A 5 -15.61 31.21 -24.40
C SER A 5 -15.30 29.98 -23.55
N CYS A 6 -15.03 30.24 -22.27
CA CYS A 6 -15.20 29.30 -21.16
C CYS A 6 -16.65 28.74 -21.12
N PRO A 7 -16.88 27.61 -20.43
CA PRO A 7 -17.54 27.79 -19.15
C PRO A 7 -17.01 26.84 -18.04
N PHE A 8 -16.59 27.46 -16.95
CA PHE A 8 -16.70 26.90 -15.61
C PHE A 8 -18.20 26.78 -15.28
N ALA A 9 -18.69 25.57 -15.06
CA ALA A 9 -19.89 25.35 -14.26
C ALA A 9 -19.45 24.89 -12.87
N CYS A 10 -19.38 25.87 -11.98
CA CYS A 10 -19.44 25.69 -10.53
C CYS A 10 -20.76 24.99 -10.18
N SER A 11 -20.73 23.73 -9.71
CA SER A 11 -21.82 23.20 -8.90
C SER A 11 -21.43 23.30 -7.43
N LYS A 12 -22.10 24.25 -6.78
CA LYS A 12 -22.16 24.39 -5.33
C LYS A 12 -22.70 23.08 -4.74
N ASN A 13 -21.85 22.33 -4.05
CA ASN A 13 -22.23 21.59 -2.85
C ASN A 13 -21.04 21.53 -1.89
N ASN A 14 -20.54 22.73 -1.60
CA ASN A 14 -19.53 22.98 -0.60
C ASN A 14 -20.23 23.24 0.75
N LYS A 15 -20.69 22.17 1.43
CA LYS A 15 -21.25 22.27 2.79
C LYS A 15 -21.05 21.03 3.68
N LEU A 16 -20.09 20.15 3.38
CA LEU A 16 -19.78 18.97 4.23
C LEU A 16 -18.33 18.91 4.74
N TYR A 17 -17.48 19.88 4.42
CA TYR A 17 -16.06 19.86 4.80
C TYR A 17 -15.64 20.97 5.80
N ALA A 18 -16.59 21.67 6.43
CA ALA A 18 -16.31 22.85 7.24
C ALA A 18 -16.54 22.72 8.77
N LEU A 19 -16.78 21.52 9.31
CA LEU A 19 -17.03 21.35 10.76
C LEU A 19 -16.26 20.18 11.36
N HIS A 20 -14.93 20.18 11.30
CA HIS A 20 -14.11 19.35 12.19
C HIS A 20 -12.74 20.01 12.46
N ARG A 21 -12.79 21.26 12.94
CA ARG A 21 -11.72 21.83 13.77
C ARG A 21 -12.05 21.51 15.23
N ASP A 22 -11.01 21.28 16.01
CA ASP A 22 -11.03 21.13 17.46
C ASP A 22 -11.54 19.80 18.02
N ASN A 23 -10.65 18.79 17.98
CA ASN A 23 -10.30 17.94 19.13
C ASN A 23 -9.36 16.80 18.68
N TYR A 24 -8.07 17.09 18.58
CA TYR A 24 -7.03 16.12 18.22
C TYR A 24 -5.90 16.17 19.25
N ILE A 25 -6.10 15.66 20.47
CA ILE A 25 -5.05 15.19 21.40
C ILE A 25 -5.72 14.45 22.56
N ARG A 26 -5.56 13.11 22.61
CA ARG A 26 -5.12 12.32 23.79
C ARG A 26 -5.13 10.81 23.47
N ASN A 27 -4.01 10.17 23.80
CA ASN A 27 -3.71 8.74 23.96
C ASN A 27 -4.22 7.75 22.89
N GLY A 28 -3.46 7.64 21.79
CA GLY A 28 -3.62 6.61 20.76
C GLY A 28 -3.70 7.23 19.38
N ILE A 29 -2.93 6.75 18.40
CA ILE A 29 -2.92 7.32 17.02
C ILE A 29 -4.32 7.28 16.37
N PHE A 30 -5.28 6.52 16.94
CA PHE A 30 -6.66 6.40 16.46
C PHE A 30 -7.75 6.83 17.43
N ASP A 31 -7.46 7.20 18.68
CA ASP A 31 -8.53 7.47 19.67
C ASP A 31 -9.33 8.76 19.34
N SER A 32 -8.90 9.53 18.34
CA SER A 32 -9.63 10.68 17.79
C SER A 32 -10.52 10.37 16.57
N PHE A 33 -10.57 9.14 16.05
CA PHE A 33 -11.49 8.76 14.95
C PHE A 33 -12.84 8.26 15.51
N LYS A 34 -13.65 9.16 16.10
CA LYS A 34 -15.06 8.85 16.38
C LYS A 34 -15.85 8.85 15.06
N VAL A 35 -16.06 7.66 14.49
CA VAL A 35 -17.02 7.44 13.39
C VAL A 35 -18.44 7.75 13.92
N LYS A 36 -18.93 8.97 13.68
CA LYS A 36 -20.36 9.29 13.82
C LYS A 36 -21.10 8.78 12.58
N ASN A 37 -21.39 7.50 12.53
CA ASN A 37 -22.42 6.99 11.63
C ASN A 37 -23.13 5.79 12.28
N LYS A 38 -24.23 6.09 13.00
CA LYS A 38 -25.01 5.13 13.79
C LYS A 38 -25.93 4.22 12.96
N ASN A 39 -25.88 4.23 11.62
CA ASN A 39 -26.88 3.55 10.78
C ASN A 39 -26.36 2.40 9.90
N PHE A 40 -25.18 1.83 10.16
CA PHE A 40 -24.73 0.61 9.48
C PHE A 40 -24.63 -0.59 10.44
N GLN A 41 -25.76 -0.92 11.07
CA GLN A 41 -25.97 -2.23 11.66
C GLN A 41 -26.86 -3.04 10.72
N LYS A 42 -26.42 -4.28 10.46
CA LYS A 42 -27.12 -5.36 9.75
C LYS A 42 -27.19 -5.25 8.22
N ILE A 43 -26.08 -5.57 7.56
CA ILE A 43 -26.16 -6.40 6.35
C ILE A 43 -25.31 -7.64 6.63
N ALA A 44 -25.98 -8.78 6.68
CA ALA A 44 -25.36 -10.07 6.96
C ALA A 44 -24.36 -10.41 5.84
N VAL A 45 -23.09 -10.53 6.23
CA VAL A 45 -21.95 -10.89 5.37
C VAL A 45 -22.08 -12.32 4.78
N SER A 46 -23.10 -13.08 5.20
CA SER A 46 -23.35 -14.46 4.77
C SER A 46 -23.92 -14.58 3.35
N THR A 47 -24.65 -13.59 2.85
CA THR A 47 -25.43 -13.75 1.61
C THR A 47 -24.60 -13.60 0.33
N ILE A 48 -23.39 -13.02 0.42
CA ILE A 48 -22.55 -12.74 -0.76
C ILE A 48 -21.60 -13.90 -1.10
N TYR A 49 -21.33 -14.82 -0.16
CA TYR A 49 -20.26 -15.82 -0.32
C TYR A 49 -20.80 -17.25 -0.21
N GLY A 50 -21.38 -17.75 -1.31
CA GLY A 50 -21.69 -19.17 -1.55
C GLY A 50 -20.46 -20.06 -1.69
N VAL A 51 -19.48 -19.91 -0.79
CA VAL A 51 -18.25 -20.70 -0.75
C VAL A 51 -18.08 -21.18 0.69
N LYS A 52 -18.01 -22.50 0.90
CA LYS A 52 -17.69 -23.11 2.19
C LYS A 52 -16.27 -22.67 2.63
N PHE A 53 -16.16 -21.61 3.42
CA PHE A 53 -14.89 -21.17 3.99
C PHE A 53 -14.52 -22.05 5.18
N LYS A 54 -13.36 -22.72 5.09
CA LYS A 54 -12.59 -23.16 6.28
C LYS A 54 -12.51 -21.98 7.25
N ARG A 55 -12.79 -22.26 8.53
CA ARG A 55 -12.82 -21.34 9.69
C ARG A 55 -11.94 -20.09 9.48
N VAL A 56 -12.54 -18.96 9.09
CA VAL A 56 -11.81 -17.70 8.95
C VAL A 56 -11.26 -17.31 10.31
N ASP A 57 -9.93 -17.10 10.40
CA ASP A 57 -9.27 -16.69 11.64
C ASP A 57 -9.97 -15.46 12.23
N LYS A 58 -10.38 -15.57 13.50
CA LYS A 58 -11.08 -14.50 14.24
C LYS A 58 -10.32 -13.18 14.20
N GLU A 59 -8.98 -13.25 14.24
CA GLU A 59 -8.07 -12.11 14.13
C GLU A 59 -8.19 -11.39 12.77
N ILE A 60 -8.15 -12.13 11.66
CA ILE A 60 -8.27 -11.57 10.31
C ILE A 60 -9.63 -10.90 10.11
N LYS A 61 -10.71 -11.53 10.62
CA LYS A 61 -12.04 -10.94 10.59
C LYS A 61 -12.09 -9.59 11.33
N GLN A 62 -11.51 -9.53 12.53
CA GLN A 62 -11.45 -8.29 13.32
C GLN A 62 -10.62 -7.21 12.62
N ILE A 63 -9.52 -7.56 11.96
CA ILE A 63 -8.71 -6.62 11.18
C ILE A 63 -9.55 -6.03 10.03
N LYS A 64 -10.27 -6.88 9.28
CA LYS A 64 -11.17 -6.45 8.19
C LYS A 64 -12.25 -5.49 8.67
N GLU A 65 -12.90 -5.80 9.78
CA GLU A 65 -13.95 -4.95 10.37
C GLU A 65 -13.42 -3.60 10.88
N LYS A 66 -12.16 -3.55 11.34
CA LYS A 66 -11.52 -2.30 11.76
C LYS A 66 -11.06 -1.48 10.56
N ILE A 67 -10.38 -2.10 9.59
CA ILE A 67 -9.81 -1.37 8.45
C ILE A 67 -10.89 -0.72 7.59
N GLN A 68 -12.03 -1.38 7.37
CA GLN A 68 -13.16 -0.82 6.61
C GLN A 68 -13.75 0.47 7.22
N ARG A 69 -13.47 0.76 8.50
CA ARG A 69 -13.92 1.99 9.18
C ARG A 69 -12.90 3.13 9.07
N ILE A 70 -11.69 2.84 8.60
CA ILE A 70 -10.54 3.75 8.58
C ILE A 70 -10.24 4.23 7.16
N ILE A 71 -10.36 3.34 6.18
CA ILE A 71 -10.07 3.64 4.78
C ILE A 71 -11.36 3.84 3.97
N ASP A 72 -11.28 4.60 2.89
CA ASP A 72 -12.41 4.80 1.99
C ASP A 72 -12.76 3.53 1.17
N ASN A 73 -13.93 3.51 0.53
CA ASN A 73 -14.42 2.38 -0.26
C ASN A 73 -13.49 1.99 -1.42
N LYS A 74 -12.89 2.97 -2.09
CA LYS A 74 -11.97 2.73 -3.20
C LYS A 74 -10.72 2.00 -2.71
N ARG A 75 -10.19 2.43 -1.57
CA ARG A 75 -9.01 1.86 -0.95
C ARG A 75 -9.31 0.51 -0.28
N LEU A 76 -10.52 0.31 0.23
CA LEU A 76 -10.98 -0.99 0.70
C LEU A 76 -11.02 -2.02 -0.43
N SER A 77 -11.62 -1.67 -1.58
CA SER A 77 -11.64 -2.52 -2.77
C SER A 77 -10.22 -2.91 -3.22
N HIS A 78 -9.32 -1.91 -3.29
CA HIS A 78 -7.90 -2.14 -3.53
C HIS A 78 -7.29 -3.13 -2.52
N THR A 79 -7.49 -2.88 -1.23
CA THR A 79 -6.90 -3.68 -0.14
C THR A 79 -7.35 -5.15 -0.19
N LEU A 80 -8.63 -5.40 -0.47
CA LEU A 80 -9.16 -6.78 -0.60
C LEU A 80 -8.62 -7.47 -1.86
N SER A 81 -8.43 -6.72 -2.95
CA SER A 81 -7.83 -7.22 -4.19
C SER A 81 -6.34 -7.57 -4.00
N VAL A 82 -5.61 -6.73 -3.25
CA VAL A 82 -4.23 -7.01 -2.81
C VAL A 82 -4.18 -8.25 -1.93
N GLU A 83 -5.07 -8.39 -0.93
CA GLU A 83 -5.13 -9.59 -0.08
C GLU A 83 -5.31 -10.86 -0.91
N LYS A 84 -6.26 -10.87 -1.85
CA LYS A 84 -6.50 -12.03 -2.72
C LYS A 84 -5.26 -12.38 -3.54
N THR A 85 -4.67 -11.38 -4.20
CA THR A 85 -3.46 -11.55 -5.02
C THR A 85 -2.28 -12.04 -4.20
N ALA A 86 -2.08 -11.47 -3.01
CA ALA A 86 -0.99 -11.83 -2.11
C ALA A 86 -1.11 -13.27 -1.61
N VAL A 87 -2.33 -13.73 -1.29
CA VAL A 87 -2.58 -15.14 -0.90
C VAL A 87 -2.29 -16.11 -2.04
N GLU A 88 -2.66 -15.75 -3.28
CA GLU A 88 -2.33 -16.57 -4.45
C GLU A 88 -0.81 -16.71 -4.63
N LEU A 89 -0.07 -15.61 -4.47
CA LEU A 89 1.40 -15.63 -4.51
C LEU A 89 2.01 -16.38 -3.32
N ALA A 90 1.43 -16.25 -2.12
CA ALA A 90 1.91 -16.96 -0.93
C ALA A 90 1.84 -18.47 -1.09
N LYS A 91 0.73 -18.98 -1.63
CA LYS A 91 0.57 -20.41 -1.96
C LYS A 91 1.58 -20.88 -2.99
N LEU A 92 1.81 -20.06 -4.03
CA LEU A 92 2.73 -20.39 -5.10
C LEU A 92 4.20 -20.44 -4.63
N TYR A 93 4.59 -19.53 -3.74
CA TYR A 93 5.97 -19.38 -3.30
C TYR A 93 6.26 -19.96 -1.90
N GLY A 94 5.28 -20.56 -1.24
CA GLY A 94 5.44 -21.20 0.07
C GLY A 94 5.58 -20.23 1.25
N ALA A 95 4.93 -19.06 1.19
CA ALA A 95 4.90 -18.11 2.30
C ALA A 95 3.76 -18.39 3.28
N ASP A 96 3.91 -17.94 4.52
CA ASP A 96 2.85 -18.00 5.55
C ASP A 96 1.63 -17.17 5.11
N GLU A 97 0.55 -17.85 4.73
CA GLU A 97 -0.70 -17.22 4.27
C GLU A 97 -1.30 -16.27 5.31
N LYS A 98 -1.19 -16.58 6.61
CA LYS A 98 -1.78 -15.76 7.68
C LYS A 98 -1.03 -14.44 7.78
N LYS A 99 0.31 -14.48 7.80
CA LYS A 99 1.14 -13.27 7.84
C LYS A 99 0.92 -12.41 6.60
N VAL A 100 0.87 -13.03 5.43
CA VAL A 100 0.61 -12.34 4.15
C VAL A 100 -0.75 -11.65 4.15
N ARG A 101 -1.82 -12.31 4.62
CA ARG A 101 -3.15 -11.69 4.73
C ARG A 101 -3.14 -10.46 5.64
N ILE A 102 -2.53 -10.56 6.81
CA ILE A 102 -2.46 -9.45 7.76
C ILE A 102 -1.68 -8.27 7.14
N ALA A 103 -0.52 -8.54 6.54
CA ALA A 103 0.29 -7.50 5.89
C ALA A 103 -0.48 -6.84 4.74
N ALA A 104 -1.15 -7.63 3.89
CA ALA A 104 -1.94 -7.12 2.77
C ALA A 104 -3.13 -6.27 3.25
N LEU A 105 -3.81 -6.65 4.32
CA LEU A 105 -4.93 -5.88 4.86
C LEU A 105 -4.52 -4.54 5.47
N LEU A 106 -3.27 -4.43 5.93
CA LEU A 106 -2.78 -3.27 6.66
C LEU A 106 -1.80 -2.40 5.87
N HIS A 107 -1.33 -2.83 4.68
CA HIS A 107 -0.29 -2.12 3.92
C HIS A 107 -0.60 -0.63 3.68
N ASP A 108 -1.86 -0.32 3.37
CA ASP A 108 -2.35 1.02 3.03
C ASP A 108 -3.15 1.67 4.19
N CYS A 109 -3.05 1.17 5.43
CA CYS A 109 -3.88 1.67 6.54
C CYS A 109 -3.66 3.15 6.90
N ALA A 110 -2.52 3.74 6.49
CA ALA A 110 -2.22 5.16 6.64
C ALA A 110 -2.46 5.98 5.36
N LYS A 111 -2.92 5.36 4.26
CA LYS A 111 -2.94 5.99 2.92
C LYS A 111 -3.88 7.19 2.82
N ASN A 112 -4.95 7.18 3.60
CA ASN A 112 -5.95 8.24 3.65
C ASN A 112 -5.55 9.44 4.53
N LEU A 113 -4.42 9.37 5.24
CA LEU A 113 -3.94 10.48 6.06
C LEU A 113 -3.39 11.61 5.17
N PRO A 114 -3.71 12.88 5.47
CA PRO A 114 -3.11 14.01 4.78
C PRO A 114 -1.58 14.03 4.93
N GLN A 115 -0.86 14.48 3.90
CA GLN A 115 0.60 14.53 3.93
C GLN A 115 1.17 15.35 5.10
N LYS A 116 0.51 16.44 5.48
CA LYS A 116 0.87 17.24 6.67
C LYS A 116 0.78 16.43 7.96
N GLU A 117 -0.25 15.59 8.11
CA GLU A 117 -0.42 14.71 9.26
C GLU A 117 0.61 13.56 9.25
N LEU A 118 0.93 13.01 8.07
CA LEU A 118 2.01 12.03 7.95
C LEU A 118 3.34 12.61 8.45
N LEU A 119 3.73 13.81 8.00
CA LEU A 119 4.95 14.48 8.48
C LEU A 119 4.91 14.77 9.98
N LYS A 120 3.77 15.23 10.51
CA LYS A 120 3.59 15.51 11.94
C LYS A 120 3.78 14.25 12.78
N ILE A 121 3.16 13.13 12.38
CA ILE A 121 3.32 11.83 13.04
C ILE A 121 4.78 11.37 12.93
N ALA A 122 5.39 11.43 11.75
CA ALA A 122 6.78 11.01 11.55
C ALA A 122 7.75 11.78 12.47
N ARG A 123 7.59 13.11 12.60
CA ARG A 123 8.39 13.94 13.51
C ARG A 123 8.17 13.59 14.97
N LYS A 124 6.89 13.46 15.39
CA LYS A 124 6.52 13.08 16.76
C LYS A 124 7.11 11.72 17.16
N GLU A 125 7.12 10.78 16.22
CA GLU A 125 7.54 9.40 16.43
C GLU A 125 9.04 9.20 16.13
N LYS A 126 9.78 10.29 15.89
CA LYS A 126 11.22 10.29 15.60
C LYS A 126 11.59 9.33 14.45
N ILE A 127 10.70 9.18 13.46
CA ILE A 127 11.02 8.51 12.21
C ILE A 127 12.07 9.38 11.50
N LYS A 128 13.14 8.78 10.99
CA LYS A 128 14.14 9.51 10.21
C LYS A 128 13.49 10.03 8.93
N ILE A 129 13.25 11.33 8.87
CA ILE A 129 12.76 12.03 7.68
C ILE A 129 13.99 12.64 7.00
N ASP A 130 14.30 12.15 5.80
CA ASP A 130 15.27 12.80 4.93
C ASP A 130 14.57 13.76 3.97
N LYS A 131 15.35 14.50 3.18
CA LYS A 131 14.82 15.43 2.17
C LYS A 131 13.81 14.79 1.22
N TYR A 132 13.98 13.49 0.91
CA TYR A 132 13.08 12.80 0.01
C TYR A 132 11.71 12.59 0.65
N PHE A 133 11.64 12.22 1.92
CA PHE A 133 10.38 12.14 2.65
C PHE A 133 9.71 13.50 2.85
N GLU A 134 10.48 14.59 3.01
CA GLU A 134 9.89 15.93 3.09
C GLU A 134 9.21 16.33 1.78
N ASN A 135 9.88 16.09 0.65
CA ASN A 135 9.35 16.39 -0.69
C ASN A 135 8.28 15.39 -1.14
N ASN A 136 8.29 14.17 -0.59
CA ASN A 136 7.41 13.07 -0.97
C ASN A 136 6.71 12.47 0.24
N ALA A 137 6.09 13.31 1.07
CA ALA A 137 5.45 12.90 2.32
C ALA A 137 4.40 11.79 2.16
N HIS A 138 3.81 11.66 0.98
CA HIS A 138 2.94 10.52 0.65
C HIS A 138 3.63 9.15 0.83
N LEU A 139 4.95 9.03 0.73
CA LEU A 139 5.69 7.78 0.96
C LEU A 139 5.69 7.35 2.44
N LEU A 140 5.47 8.28 3.37
CA LEU A 140 5.44 8.00 4.80
C LEU A 140 4.28 7.09 5.23
N HIS A 141 3.27 6.87 4.39
CA HIS A 141 2.17 5.96 4.70
C HIS A 141 2.65 4.51 4.94
N GLY A 142 3.75 4.06 4.32
CA GLY A 142 4.34 2.75 4.61
C GLY A 142 4.86 2.68 6.06
N PRO A 143 5.90 3.48 6.41
CA PRO A 143 6.44 3.52 7.78
C PRO A 143 5.41 3.84 8.86
N ILE A 144 4.51 4.79 8.62
CA ILE A 144 3.45 5.15 9.57
C ILE A 144 2.39 4.05 9.62
N GLY A 145 2.07 3.40 8.49
CA GLY A 145 1.19 2.24 8.45
C GLY A 145 1.71 1.09 9.30
N ALA A 146 3.01 0.82 9.28
CA ALA A 146 3.63 -0.18 10.15
C ALA A 146 3.52 0.21 11.64
N LEU A 147 3.71 1.50 11.97
CA LEU A 147 3.51 1.98 13.33
C LEU A 147 2.06 1.81 13.81
N ILE A 148 1.10 2.10 12.95
CA ILE A 148 -0.34 1.94 13.18
C ILE A 148 -0.68 0.45 13.38
N ALA A 149 -0.20 -0.42 12.49
CA ALA A 149 -0.37 -1.87 12.61
C ALA A 149 0.15 -2.39 13.97
N LYS A 150 1.34 -1.93 14.38
CA LYS A 150 1.93 -2.28 15.67
C LYS A 150 1.08 -1.83 16.86
N ARG A 151 0.62 -0.56 16.86
CA ARG A 151 -0.03 0.03 18.04
C ARG A 151 -1.52 -0.25 18.14
N ASN A 152 -2.24 -0.16 17.02
CA ASN A 152 -3.70 -0.19 16.96
C ASN A 152 -4.24 -1.57 16.62
N PHE A 153 -3.50 -2.33 15.81
CA PHE A 153 -3.83 -3.72 15.47
C PHE A 153 -3.04 -4.74 16.29
N LYS A 154 -2.15 -4.26 17.19
CA LYS A 154 -1.35 -5.09 18.11
C LYS A 154 -0.47 -6.12 17.41
N ILE A 155 -0.08 -5.84 16.16
CA ILE A 155 0.81 -6.70 15.40
C ILE A 155 2.23 -6.62 15.99
N LYS A 156 2.78 -7.77 16.37
CA LYS A 156 4.14 -7.87 16.93
C LYS A 156 5.13 -8.52 15.95
N ASP A 157 4.64 -9.25 14.95
CA ASP A 157 5.47 -9.95 13.98
C ASP A 157 6.25 -8.95 13.10
N LYS A 158 7.58 -9.08 13.11
CA LYS A 158 8.49 -8.16 12.42
C LYS A 158 8.39 -8.28 10.89
N GLU A 159 8.14 -9.48 10.35
CA GLU A 159 8.03 -9.67 8.90
C GLU A 159 6.79 -8.97 8.36
N ILE A 160 5.66 -9.04 9.08
CA ILE A 160 4.44 -8.30 8.75
C ILE A 160 4.70 -6.79 8.76
N LEU A 161 5.36 -6.29 9.82
CA LEU A 161 5.62 -4.86 9.97
C LEU A 161 6.59 -4.32 8.91
N GLU A 162 7.65 -5.07 8.55
CA GLU A 162 8.56 -4.69 7.48
C GLU A 162 7.90 -4.76 6.10
N ALA A 163 7.02 -5.75 5.85
CA ALA A 163 6.20 -5.81 4.64
C ALA A 163 5.32 -4.57 4.48
N ILE A 164 4.65 -4.13 5.54
CA ILE A 164 3.85 -2.90 5.52
C ILE A 164 4.75 -1.67 5.31
N LYS A 165 5.87 -1.59 6.03
CA LYS A 165 6.78 -0.44 5.99
C LYS A 165 7.37 -0.21 4.60
N ASN A 166 7.79 -1.29 3.93
CA ASN A 166 8.58 -1.21 2.70
C ASN A 166 7.76 -1.45 1.43
N HIS A 167 6.44 -1.68 1.50
CA HIS A 167 5.62 -2.06 0.34
C HIS A 167 5.66 -1.05 -0.82
N THR A 168 5.86 0.24 -0.55
CA THR A 168 5.84 1.28 -1.60
C THR A 168 7.16 1.36 -2.35
N THR A 169 8.27 1.45 -1.61
CA THR A 169 9.59 1.73 -2.20
C THR A 169 10.37 0.46 -2.49
N GLY A 170 10.01 -0.64 -1.84
CA GLY A 170 10.86 -1.82 -1.69
C GLY A 170 12.11 -1.51 -0.85
N ARG A 171 12.93 -2.54 -0.67
CA ARG A 171 14.33 -2.44 -0.23
C ARG A 171 15.16 -3.58 -0.80
N PRO A 172 16.50 -3.52 -0.77
CA PRO A 172 17.34 -4.68 -1.00
C PRO A 172 17.01 -5.82 -0.03
N ASN A 173 17.08 -7.06 -0.52
CA ASN A 173 16.91 -8.28 0.26
C ASN A 173 15.62 -8.28 1.12
N MET A 174 14.47 -8.04 0.47
CA MET A 174 13.15 -8.20 1.09
C MET A 174 12.96 -9.67 1.49
N SER A 175 12.28 -9.89 2.62
CA SER A 175 11.75 -11.22 2.95
C SER A 175 10.72 -11.66 1.91
N LEU A 176 10.41 -12.95 1.85
CA LEU A 176 9.40 -13.46 0.92
C LEU A 176 8.03 -12.76 1.12
N ILE A 177 7.67 -12.42 2.36
CA ILE A 177 6.43 -11.70 2.66
C ILE A 177 6.49 -10.26 2.12
N GLU A 178 7.61 -9.56 2.31
CA GLU A 178 7.83 -8.23 1.73
C GLU A 178 7.75 -8.25 0.20
N GLU A 179 8.38 -9.25 -0.44
CA GLU A 179 8.35 -9.46 -1.89
C GLU A 179 6.92 -9.68 -2.41
N ILE A 180 6.13 -10.52 -1.73
CA ILE A 180 4.74 -10.81 -2.07
C ILE A 180 3.87 -9.56 -1.94
N ILE A 181 3.97 -8.82 -0.83
CA ILE A 181 3.14 -7.64 -0.59
C ILE A 181 3.50 -6.51 -1.57
N TYR A 182 4.79 -6.29 -1.82
CA TYR A 182 5.26 -5.35 -2.81
C TYR A 182 4.68 -5.65 -4.19
N LEU A 183 4.74 -6.91 -4.64
CA LEU A 183 4.18 -7.28 -5.95
C LEU A 183 2.66 -7.22 -5.99
N ALA A 184 1.97 -7.73 -4.96
CA ALA A 184 0.52 -7.78 -4.92
C ALA A 184 -0.10 -6.38 -5.09
N ASP A 185 0.45 -5.35 -4.43
CA ASP A 185 -0.01 -3.95 -4.59
C ASP A 185 0.11 -3.44 -6.05
N HIS A 186 1.12 -3.91 -6.78
CA HIS A 186 1.38 -3.51 -8.16
C HIS A 186 0.59 -4.31 -9.20
N ILE A 187 0.19 -5.54 -8.89
CA ILE A 187 -0.39 -6.46 -9.89
C ILE A 187 -1.83 -6.86 -9.59
N GLU A 188 -2.43 -6.40 -8.49
CA GLU A 188 -3.81 -6.72 -8.15
C GLU A 188 -4.79 -6.42 -9.31
N PRO A 189 -5.87 -7.20 -9.48
CA PRO A 189 -6.79 -7.13 -10.62
C PRO A 189 -7.29 -5.75 -11.05
N ASN A 190 -7.51 -4.82 -10.10
CA ASN A 190 -8.02 -3.48 -10.37
C ASN A 190 -6.94 -2.54 -10.94
N ARG A 191 -5.65 -2.92 -10.91
CA ARG A 191 -4.58 -2.19 -11.61
C ARG A 191 -4.73 -2.37 -13.10
N ASN A 192 -4.82 -1.24 -13.81
CA ASN A 192 -4.85 -1.19 -15.26
C ASN A 192 -3.79 -0.21 -15.78
N TYR A 193 -2.65 -0.76 -16.20
CA TYR A 193 -1.58 0.02 -16.84
C TYR A 193 -0.86 -0.84 -17.89
N LYS A 194 -0.11 -0.16 -18.75
CA LYS A 194 0.59 -0.80 -19.88
C LYS A 194 1.44 -1.98 -19.38
N HIS A 195 1.27 -3.14 -19.99
CA HIS A 195 2.00 -4.39 -19.69
C HIS A 195 1.66 -5.10 -18.36
N VAL A 196 0.67 -4.64 -17.57
CA VAL A 196 0.32 -5.30 -16.30
C VAL A 196 -0.04 -6.80 -16.46
N LYS A 197 -0.68 -7.18 -17.57
CA LYS A 197 -0.98 -8.60 -17.87
C LYS A 197 0.27 -9.46 -18.02
N ALA A 198 1.29 -8.96 -18.72
CA ALA A 198 2.57 -9.67 -18.88
C ALA A 198 3.34 -9.77 -17.56
N ILE A 199 3.26 -8.72 -16.73
CA ILE A 199 3.84 -8.72 -15.38
C ILE A 199 3.15 -9.78 -14.51
N ARG A 200 1.81 -9.86 -14.51
CA ARG A 200 1.05 -10.90 -13.79
C ARG A 200 1.46 -12.31 -14.22
N SER A 201 1.66 -12.55 -15.52
CA SER A 201 2.14 -13.86 -16.01
C SER A 201 3.57 -14.17 -15.55
N THR A 202 4.44 -13.16 -15.47
CA THR A 202 5.81 -13.32 -14.95
C THR A 202 5.81 -13.59 -13.44
N ALA A 203 4.90 -12.95 -12.71
CA ALA A 203 4.73 -13.11 -11.26
C ALA A 203 4.38 -14.55 -10.85
N LYS A 204 3.81 -15.35 -11.77
CA LYS A 204 3.53 -16.77 -11.54
C LYS A 204 4.72 -17.69 -11.76
N LYS A 205 5.81 -17.18 -12.35
CA LYS A 205 6.98 -17.98 -12.74
C LYS A 205 8.21 -17.62 -11.92
N ASN A 206 8.45 -16.33 -11.70
CA ASN A 206 9.64 -15.86 -11.01
C ASN A 206 9.39 -14.52 -10.31
N ILE A 207 9.38 -14.56 -8.97
CA ILE A 207 9.09 -13.41 -8.12
C ILE A 207 10.17 -12.32 -8.25
N HIS A 208 11.46 -12.70 -8.24
CA HIS A 208 12.58 -11.75 -8.33
C HIS A 208 12.61 -11.02 -9.68
N LYS A 209 12.42 -11.77 -10.78
CA LYS A 209 12.31 -11.20 -12.13
C LYS A 209 11.15 -10.21 -12.22
N THR A 210 10.03 -10.55 -11.60
CA THR A 210 8.85 -9.67 -11.57
C THR A 210 9.13 -8.39 -10.78
N ILE A 211 9.79 -8.47 -9.63
CA ILE A 211 10.17 -7.28 -8.85
C ILE A 211 11.11 -6.38 -9.65
N ALA A 212 12.11 -6.96 -10.33
CA ALA A 212 13.00 -6.20 -11.20
C ALA A 212 12.24 -5.45 -12.31
N LEU A 213 11.27 -6.11 -12.94
CA LEU A 213 10.41 -5.50 -13.97
C LEU A 213 9.52 -4.39 -13.41
N VAL A 214 8.79 -4.66 -12.32
CA VAL A 214 7.88 -3.70 -11.68
C VAL A 214 8.63 -2.46 -11.22
N SER A 215 9.74 -2.64 -10.50
CA SER A 215 10.57 -1.53 -10.02
C SER A 215 11.17 -0.74 -11.18
N THR A 216 11.64 -1.40 -12.25
CA THR A 216 12.12 -0.69 -13.46
C THR A 216 11.02 0.16 -14.09
N LYS A 217 9.80 -0.38 -14.25
CA LYS A 217 8.65 0.38 -14.79
C LYS A 217 8.21 1.53 -13.89
N MET A 218 8.32 1.38 -12.58
CA MET A 218 8.08 2.46 -11.63
C MET A 218 9.11 3.59 -11.81
N LEU A 219 10.40 3.25 -11.93
CA LEU A 219 11.47 4.23 -12.15
C LEU A 219 11.29 4.96 -13.50
N GLU A 220 11.00 4.24 -14.59
CA GLU A 220 10.68 4.84 -15.90
C GLU A 220 9.50 5.83 -15.81
N TYR A 221 8.46 5.47 -15.04
CA TYR A 221 7.31 6.34 -14.82
C TYR A 221 7.71 7.64 -14.08
N LEU A 222 8.48 7.52 -12.99
CA LEU A 222 8.92 8.67 -12.20
C LEU A 222 9.84 9.60 -13.00
N LEU A 223 10.78 9.03 -13.77
CA LEU A 223 11.66 9.78 -14.68
C LEU A 223 10.85 10.56 -15.71
N ARG A 224 9.90 9.92 -16.40
CA ARG A 224 9.02 10.59 -17.37
C ARG A 224 8.19 11.70 -16.74
N LYS A 225 7.78 11.53 -15.48
CA LYS A 225 7.02 12.53 -14.72
C LYS A 225 7.90 13.60 -14.07
N LYS A 226 9.24 13.56 -14.26
CA LYS A 226 10.21 14.47 -13.64
C LYS A 226 10.02 14.55 -12.11
N ARG A 227 9.73 13.40 -11.49
CA ARG A 227 9.56 13.29 -10.03
C ARG A 227 10.84 12.77 -9.39
N GLU A 228 11.09 13.20 -8.17
CA GLU A 228 12.15 12.63 -7.35
C GLU A 228 11.94 11.13 -7.14
N ILE A 229 13.04 10.40 -7.06
CA ILE A 229 13.06 8.96 -6.86
C ILE A 229 13.69 8.71 -5.49
N TYR A 230 12.96 8.02 -4.62
CA TYR A 230 13.50 7.61 -3.33
C TYR A 230 14.64 6.59 -3.53
N PRO A 231 15.82 6.76 -2.91
CA PRO A 231 16.99 5.91 -3.16
C PRO A 231 16.71 4.41 -3.03
N SER A 232 15.92 4.00 -2.05
CA SER A 232 15.58 2.58 -1.84
C SER A 232 14.89 1.94 -3.05
N SER A 233 14.17 2.71 -3.87
CA SER A 233 13.55 2.17 -5.10
C SER A 233 14.58 1.86 -6.19
N ILE A 234 15.67 2.64 -6.27
CA ILE A 234 16.79 2.36 -7.17
C ILE A 234 17.54 1.12 -6.67
N GLU A 235 17.82 1.07 -5.37
CA GLU A 235 18.53 -0.04 -4.74
C GLU A 235 17.75 -1.36 -4.88
N THR A 236 16.43 -1.33 -4.66
CA THR A 236 15.53 -2.46 -4.88
C THR A 236 15.65 -2.96 -6.32
N ARG A 237 15.51 -2.07 -7.29
CA ARG A 237 15.60 -2.42 -8.71
C ARG A 237 16.95 -3.08 -9.03
N ASN A 238 18.05 -2.49 -8.59
CA ASN A 238 19.39 -3.02 -8.87
C ASN A 238 19.63 -4.37 -8.17
N TYR A 239 19.15 -4.54 -6.94
CA TYR A 239 19.26 -5.80 -6.21
C TYR A 239 18.53 -6.94 -6.94
N TYR A 240 17.27 -6.72 -7.32
CA TYR A 240 16.46 -7.74 -7.99
C TYR A 240 16.85 -7.96 -9.44
N LEU A 241 17.41 -6.96 -10.13
CA LEU A 241 17.96 -7.14 -11.46
C LEU A 241 19.17 -8.09 -11.43
N ARG A 242 20.06 -7.95 -10.45
CA ARG A 242 21.17 -8.92 -10.23
C ARG A 242 20.64 -10.30 -9.88
N LYS A 243 19.73 -10.39 -8.91
CA LYS A 243 19.16 -11.67 -8.44
C LYS A 243 18.37 -12.43 -9.52
N SER A 244 17.84 -11.73 -10.51
CA SER A 244 17.07 -12.33 -11.61
C SER A 244 17.93 -12.77 -12.80
N GLY A 245 19.25 -12.51 -12.80
CA GLY A 245 20.13 -12.82 -13.92
C GLY A 245 19.89 -11.95 -15.16
N LEU A 246 19.19 -10.81 -15.00
CA LEU A 246 18.87 -9.89 -16.10
C LEU A 246 19.90 -8.76 -16.25
N MET A 247 20.89 -8.65 -15.35
CA MET A 247 21.99 -7.70 -15.56
C MET A 247 22.86 -8.18 -16.70
N GLU A 248 23.03 -7.33 -17.72
CA GLU A 248 24.03 -7.54 -18.75
C GLU A 248 25.42 -7.59 -18.10
N ALA A 249 26.23 -8.57 -18.51
CA ALA A 249 27.65 -8.59 -18.17
C ALA A 249 28.30 -7.33 -18.76
N LYS A 250 29.14 -6.66 -17.98
CA LYS A 250 29.99 -5.60 -18.54
C LYS A 250 30.85 -6.25 -19.62
N LYS A 251 30.61 -5.90 -20.89
CA LYS A 251 31.60 -6.10 -21.93
C LYS A 251 32.67 -5.04 -21.67
N ASP A 252 33.67 -5.38 -20.88
CA ASP A 252 34.85 -4.54 -20.74
C ASP A 252 35.48 -4.49 -22.14
N LYS A 253 35.31 -3.36 -22.84
CA LYS A 253 36.13 -3.04 -23.99
C LYS A 253 37.48 -2.62 -23.42
N HIS A 254 38.43 -3.56 -23.40
CA HIS A 254 39.85 -3.23 -23.30
C HIS A 254 40.29 -2.39 -24.49
#